data_AF-A0AAU9TPX6-F1
#
_entry.id   AF-A0AAU9TPX6-F1
#
_cell.length_a   1.000
_cell.length_b   1.000
_cell.length_c   1.000
_cell.angle_alpha   90.00
_cell.angle_beta   90.00
_cell.angle_gamma   90.00
#
_symmetry.space_group_name_H-M   'P 1'
#
loop_
_entity.id
_entity.type
_entity.pdbx_description
1 polymer ?
#
loop_
_entity_poly.entity_id
_entity_poly.type
_entity_poly.pdbx_seq_one_letter_code
_entity_poly.pdbx_strand_id
1 'polypeptide(L)'
;MSVDTEDQVEVLENLPEVMEKLSEDLKELYSYRDLFFENHPLDMAYKKNKCVDEKKEILVEKFEAIDVETQIPFTLRAEFLYMKGRCYNVSPTYDPRATQCLSKAVKLNPHLVAAWNELGECYLKNLNVKEAKASFEGALKHERNRLSLRCLSIILRHEIGDMKRSESTPIILRSVDLAKEAVAQDIKDGISWTVLGNAYLCQFFMVAQDPSTLKLCMSAYKQAWMDPVAKGQPDLFYNKGVALKYEECYEEALQMFEHACRLDPAWAPPRAELAALTAFLAAASALVRTRGKLKAKRLANMVQSIDKKMMLGEYGSGTFHTFGSRRDVLLEYVRIDQLQEGPNEGKVVLGRVVGSIHNENAVPFTFAIIDESMQCICVTVYNWADGRGALIGDAVAVPEPLLSSCSMKTDDAQFEFKSIRVNNPLFLLVNGKRVSRHQFASTRVTSTYEIH
;
A
#
# COMPACT_ATOMS: atom_id res chain seq x y z
N MET A 1 -62.46 5.03 -37.15
CA MET A 1 -61.68 3.79 -36.92
C MET A 1 -60.31 4.19 -36.42
N SER A 2 -60.23 4.55 -35.14
CA SER A 2 -58.99 4.74 -34.40
C SER A 2 -58.70 3.42 -33.73
N VAL A 3 -57.54 2.85 -34.05
CA VAL A 3 -57.02 1.61 -33.48
C VAL A 3 -56.54 1.94 -32.08
N ASP A 4 -57.38 1.69 -31.08
CA ASP A 4 -56.94 1.50 -29.70
C ASP A 4 -56.35 0.08 -29.61
N THR A 5 -55.08 -0.08 -29.99
CA THR A 5 -54.28 -1.20 -29.50
C THR A 5 -53.82 -0.82 -28.10
N GLU A 6 -54.62 -1.22 -27.11
CA GLU A 6 -54.11 -1.48 -25.77
C GLU A 6 -53.00 -2.52 -25.91
N ASP A 7 -51.74 -2.06 -25.93
CA ASP A 7 -50.60 -2.91 -25.63
C ASP A 7 -50.80 -3.41 -24.19
N GLN A 8 -51.48 -4.55 -24.04
CA GLN A 8 -51.49 -5.30 -22.81
C GLN A 8 -50.06 -5.75 -22.55
N VAL A 9 -49.35 -4.94 -21.77
CA VAL A 9 -48.06 -5.28 -21.16
C VAL A 9 -48.27 -6.61 -20.45
N GLU A 10 -47.75 -7.71 -21.01
CA GLU A 10 -47.71 -9.04 -20.37
C GLU A 10 -46.74 -8.95 -19.18
N VAL A 11 -47.21 -8.28 -18.12
CA VAL A 11 -46.48 -8.18 -16.85
C VAL A 11 -46.32 -9.59 -16.30
N LEU A 12 -45.09 -9.91 -15.88
CA LEU A 12 -44.77 -11.24 -15.37
C LEU A 12 -45.67 -11.63 -14.19
N GLU A 13 -46.27 -12.83 -14.23
CA GLU A 13 -46.98 -13.38 -13.08
C GLU A 13 -46.02 -13.55 -11.89
N ASN A 14 -46.47 -13.23 -10.67
CA ASN A 14 -45.66 -13.26 -9.43
C ASN A 14 -44.39 -12.40 -9.45
N LEU A 15 -44.41 -11.27 -10.17
CA LEU A 15 -43.28 -10.34 -10.28
C LEU A 15 -42.60 -9.99 -8.93
N PRO A 16 -43.31 -9.70 -7.81
CA PRO A 16 -42.66 -9.40 -6.53
C PRO A 16 -41.78 -10.55 -6.03
N GLU A 17 -42.26 -11.80 -6.13
CA GLU A 17 -41.50 -12.99 -5.71
C GLU A 17 -40.29 -13.21 -6.62
N VAL A 18 -40.43 -12.95 -7.92
CA VAL A 18 -39.33 -13.05 -8.88
C VAL A 18 -38.25 -12.01 -8.58
N MET A 19 -38.63 -10.77 -8.32
CA MET A 19 -37.71 -9.69 -7.95
C MET A 19 -36.98 -9.96 -6.64
N GLU A 20 -37.69 -10.47 -5.62
CA GLU A 20 -37.11 -10.86 -4.34
C GLU A 20 -36.10 -11.99 -4.52
N LYS A 21 -36.47 -13.04 -5.26
CA LYS A 21 -35.58 -14.17 -5.57
C LYS A 21 -34.33 -13.75 -6.33
N LEU A 22 -34.45 -12.88 -7.32
CA LEU A 22 -33.29 -12.33 -8.05
C LEU A 22 -32.38 -11.52 -7.13
N SER A 23 -32.96 -10.76 -6.20
CA SER A 23 -32.21 -9.99 -5.19
C SER A 23 -31.47 -10.91 -4.21
N GLU A 24 -32.09 -12.00 -3.76
CA GLU A 24 -31.47 -13.02 -2.91
C GLU A 24 -30.34 -13.75 -3.63
N ASP A 25 -30.59 -14.27 -4.84
CA ASP A 25 -29.58 -14.93 -5.68
C ASP A 25 -28.37 -14.00 -5.92
N LEU A 26 -28.61 -12.71 -6.14
CA LEU A 26 -27.55 -11.72 -6.32
C LEU A 26 -26.75 -11.48 -5.03
N LYS A 27 -27.42 -11.41 -3.86
CA LYS A 27 -26.73 -11.30 -2.57
C LYS A 27 -25.88 -12.53 -2.30
N GLU A 28 -26.37 -13.72 -2.60
CA GLU A 28 -25.61 -14.97 -2.48
C GLU A 28 -24.40 -15.01 -3.40
N LEU A 29 -24.53 -14.52 -4.64
CA LEU A 29 -23.42 -14.42 -5.59
C LEU A 29 -22.30 -13.51 -5.06
N TYR A 30 -22.64 -12.33 -4.56
CA TYR A 30 -21.66 -11.41 -3.97
C TYR A 30 -21.06 -11.96 -2.67
N SER A 31 -21.87 -12.55 -1.80
CA SER A 31 -21.40 -13.21 -0.57
C SER A 31 -20.41 -14.34 -0.90
N TYR A 32 -20.70 -15.15 -1.92
CA TYR A 32 -19.82 -16.21 -2.39
C TYR A 32 -18.48 -15.67 -2.89
N ARG A 33 -18.47 -14.55 -3.63
CA ARG A 33 -17.26 -13.87 -4.11
C ARG A 33 -16.44 -13.29 -2.95
N ASP A 34 -17.11 -12.54 -2.08
CA ASP A 34 -16.49 -11.74 -1.02
C ASP A 34 -15.94 -12.61 0.11
N LEU A 35 -16.64 -13.70 0.44
CA LEU A 35 -16.27 -14.68 1.46
C LEU A 35 -15.66 -15.95 0.87
N PHE A 36 -15.12 -15.88 -0.36
CA PHE A 36 -14.61 -17.05 -1.06
C PHE A 36 -13.57 -17.82 -0.23
N PHE A 37 -12.61 -17.11 0.38
CA PHE A 37 -11.51 -17.70 1.15
C PHE A 37 -11.85 -18.08 2.59
N GLU A 38 -13.05 -17.73 3.08
CA GLU A 38 -13.56 -18.29 4.33
C GLU A 38 -14.20 -19.67 4.09
N ASN A 39 -14.71 -19.90 2.89
CA ASN A 39 -15.40 -21.14 2.53
C ASN A 39 -14.55 -22.09 1.68
N HIS A 40 -13.41 -21.63 1.14
CA HIS A 40 -12.51 -22.40 0.30
C HIS A 40 -11.04 -22.18 0.72
N PRO A 41 -10.21 -23.22 0.62
CA PRO A 41 -8.78 -23.10 0.91
C PRO A 41 -8.05 -22.15 -0.06
N LEU A 42 -6.93 -21.56 0.39
CA LEU A 42 -6.13 -20.60 -0.39
C LEU A 42 -5.54 -21.20 -1.68
N ASP A 43 -5.34 -22.52 -1.74
CA ASP A 43 -4.90 -23.20 -2.96
C ASP A 43 -5.93 -23.07 -4.10
N MET A 44 -7.21 -22.78 -3.80
CA MET A 44 -8.24 -22.52 -4.80
C MET A 44 -8.23 -21.10 -5.39
N ALA A 45 -7.30 -20.23 -4.99
CA ALA A 45 -7.25 -18.83 -5.45
C ALA A 45 -7.27 -18.69 -6.98
N TYR A 46 -6.53 -19.53 -7.72
CA TYR A 46 -6.52 -19.50 -9.19
C TYR A 46 -7.86 -19.89 -9.85
N LYS A 47 -8.78 -20.53 -9.10
CA LYS A 47 -10.12 -20.90 -9.57
C LYS A 47 -11.19 -19.92 -9.13
N LYS A 48 -10.90 -18.99 -8.19
CA LYS A 48 -11.89 -18.06 -7.62
C LYS A 48 -12.74 -17.38 -8.68
N ASN A 49 -12.10 -16.68 -9.61
CA ASN A 49 -12.80 -15.92 -10.66
C ASN A 49 -13.65 -16.85 -11.54
N LYS A 50 -13.11 -18.02 -11.92
CA LYS A 50 -13.86 -19.02 -12.69
C LYS A 50 -15.11 -19.51 -11.97
N CYS A 51 -15.01 -19.86 -10.68
CA CYS A 51 -16.16 -20.32 -9.89
C CYS A 51 -17.21 -19.22 -9.71
N VAL A 52 -16.78 -17.97 -9.54
CA VAL A 52 -17.69 -16.81 -9.49
C VAL A 52 -18.39 -16.60 -10.83
N ASP A 53 -17.64 -16.70 -11.94
CA ASP A 53 -18.20 -16.56 -13.30
C ASP A 53 -19.20 -17.68 -13.61
N GLU A 54 -18.94 -18.93 -13.23
CA GLU A 54 -19.89 -20.06 -13.40
C GLU A 54 -21.23 -19.79 -12.69
N LYS A 55 -21.20 -19.22 -11.47
CA LYS A 55 -22.43 -18.82 -10.76
C LYS A 55 -23.07 -17.57 -11.37
N LYS A 56 -22.27 -16.63 -11.86
CA LYS A 56 -22.73 -15.42 -12.54
C LYS A 56 -23.55 -15.78 -13.78
N GLU A 57 -23.05 -16.67 -14.64
CA GLU A 57 -23.74 -17.02 -15.89
C GLU A 57 -25.15 -17.58 -15.65
N ILE A 58 -25.33 -18.43 -14.64
CA ILE A 58 -26.66 -18.95 -14.24
C ILE A 58 -27.62 -17.80 -13.88
N LEU A 59 -27.13 -16.78 -13.18
CA LEU A 59 -27.96 -15.64 -12.79
C LEU A 59 -28.20 -14.68 -13.97
N VAL A 60 -27.22 -14.53 -14.87
CA VAL A 60 -27.35 -13.77 -16.11
C VAL A 60 -28.45 -14.37 -16.98
N GLU A 61 -28.50 -15.68 -17.15
CA GLU A 61 -29.57 -16.36 -17.91
C GLU A 61 -30.96 -16.02 -17.35
N LYS A 62 -31.13 -16.02 -16.02
CA LYS A 62 -32.39 -15.61 -15.36
C LYS A 62 -32.74 -14.15 -15.65
N PHE A 63 -31.77 -13.24 -15.61
CA PHE A 63 -31.99 -11.82 -15.92
C PHE A 63 -32.21 -11.54 -17.41
N GLU A 64 -31.71 -12.38 -18.31
CA GLU A 64 -31.88 -12.24 -19.77
C GLU A 64 -33.18 -12.87 -20.27
N ALA A 65 -33.74 -13.85 -19.56
CA ALA A 65 -35.05 -14.42 -19.85
C ALA A 65 -36.21 -13.43 -19.66
N ILE A 66 -36.00 -12.35 -18.88
CA ILE A 66 -37.00 -11.34 -18.57
C ILE A 66 -36.81 -10.13 -19.46
N ASP A 67 -37.83 -9.80 -20.26
CA ASP A 67 -37.84 -8.56 -21.05
C ASP A 67 -38.26 -7.37 -20.20
N VAL A 68 -37.33 -6.43 -20.01
CA VAL A 68 -37.52 -5.23 -19.16
C VAL A 68 -38.61 -4.30 -19.69
N GLU A 69 -38.77 -4.19 -21.01
CA GLU A 69 -39.69 -3.21 -21.59
C GLU A 69 -41.14 -3.70 -21.58
N THR A 70 -41.34 -5.03 -21.62
CA THR A 70 -42.66 -5.65 -21.71
C THR A 70 -43.10 -6.35 -20.42
N GLN A 71 -42.19 -6.91 -19.62
CA GLN A 71 -42.56 -7.71 -18.44
C GLN A 71 -42.36 -6.99 -17.11
N ILE A 72 -41.60 -5.88 -17.09
CA ILE A 72 -41.32 -5.09 -15.89
C ILE A 72 -42.08 -3.74 -15.92
N PRO A 73 -42.93 -3.44 -14.92
CA PRO A 73 -43.58 -2.15 -14.77
C PRO A 73 -42.57 -1.01 -14.63
N PHE A 74 -42.89 0.15 -15.20
CA PHE A 74 -42.00 1.32 -15.24
C PHE A 74 -41.40 1.70 -13.87
N THR A 75 -42.20 1.59 -12.81
CA THR A 75 -41.80 1.89 -11.43
C THR A 75 -40.67 1.02 -10.89
N LEU A 76 -40.57 -0.25 -11.35
CA LEU A 76 -39.58 -1.22 -10.90
C LEU A 76 -38.42 -1.39 -11.88
N ARG A 77 -38.50 -0.80 -13.08
CA ARG A 77 -37.44 -0.92 -14.11
C ARG A 77 -36.08 -0.46 -13.62
N ALA A 78 -36.03 0.63 -12.86
CA ALA A 78 -34.77 1.16 -12.34
C ALA A 78 -34.06 0.15 -11.41
N GLU A 79 -34.82 -0.49 -10.52
CA GLU A 79 -34.31 -1.49 -9.57
C GLU A 79 -33.90 -2.78 -10.29
N PHE A 80 -34.72 -3.26 -11.22
CA PHE A 80 -34.38 -4.43 -12.04
C PHE A 80 -33.10 -4.21 -12.86
N LEU A 81 -32.99 -3.07 -13.55
CA LEU A 81 -31.80 -2.72 -14.34
C LEU A 81 -30.56 -2.55 -13.46
N TYR A 82 -30.72 -2.03 -12.25
CA TYR A 82 -29.64 -1.99 -11.26
C TYR A 82 -29.16 -3.40 -10.90
N MET A 83 -30.06 -4.31 -10.51
CA MET A 83 -29.70 -5.68 -10.15
C MET A 83 -29.04 -6.43 -11.32
N LYS A 84 -29.59 -6.30 -12.53
CA LYS A 84 -29.03 -6.87 -13.75
C LYS A 84 -27.63 -6.31 -14.05
N GLY A 85 -27.47 -5.00 -13.97
CA GLY A 85 -26.17 -4.34 -14.18
C GLY A 85 -25.12 -4.76 -13.14
N ARG A 86 -25.54 -4.88 -11.88
CA ARG A 86 -24.72 -5.38 -10.78
C ARG A 86 -24.31 -6.85 -10.98
N CYS A 87 -25.20 -7.70 -11.48
CA CYS A 87 -24.87 -9.08 -11.86
C CYS A 87 -23.75 -9.11 -12.92
N TYR A 88 -23.85 -8.30 -13.98
CA TYR A 88 -22.78 -8.19 -14.98
C TYR A 88 -21.45 -7.68 -14.38
N ASN A 89 -21.52 -6.81 -13.37
CA ASN A 89 -20.37 -6.18 -12.72
C ASN A 89 -19.70 -7.05 -11.63
N VAL A 90 -20.13 -8.30 -11.38
CA VAL A 90 -19.52 -9.09 -10.29
C VAL A 90 -18.05 -9.45 -10.54
N SER A 91 -17.68 -9.71 -11.79
CA SER A 91 -16.33 -10.12 -12.21
C SER A 91 -15.37 -8.92 -12.18
N PRO A 92 -14.06 -9.11 -11.94
CA PRO A 92 -13.09 -8.02 -11.98
C PRO A 92 -12.95 -7.35 -13.37
N THR A 93 -13.26 -8.08 -14.44
CA THR A 93 -13.18 -7.61 -15.81
C THR A 93 -14.33 -6.67 -16.17
N TYR A 94 -14.04 -5.67 -17.00
CA TYR A 94 -15.06 -4.73 -17.47
C TYR A 94 -16.08 -5.41 -18.39
N ASP A 95 -17.38 -5.25 -18.08
CA ASP A 95 -18.49 -5.67 -18.94
C ASP A 95 -19.31 -4.43 -19.37
N PRO A 96 -19.36 -4.09 -20.67
CA PRO A 96 -20.11 -2.93 -21.16
C PRO A 96 -21.63 -3.06 -20.93
N ARG A 97 -22.18 -4.28 -20.82
CA ARG A 97 -23.59 -4.51 -20.52
C ARG A 97 -23.95 -3.95 -19.14
N ALA A 98 -23.03 -4.05 -18.17
CA ALA A 98 -23.20 -3.47 -16.84
C ALA A 98 -23.40 -1.96 -16.91
N THR A 99 -22.51 -1.25 -17.61
CA THR A 99 -22.59 0.21 -17.79
C THR A 99 -23.90 0.62 -18.47
N GLN A 100 -24.35 -0.13 -19.49
CA GLN A 100 -25.59 0.18 -20.19
C GLN A 100 -26.82 0.07 -19.27
N CYS A 101 -26.93 -1.03 -18.51
CA CYS A 101 -28.02 -1.23 -17.55
C CYS A 101 -28.00 -0.18 -16.44
N LEU A 102 -26.84 0.06 -15.82
CA LEU A 102 -26.69 1.00 -14.70
C LEU A 102 -26.91 2.45 -15.12
N SER A 103 -26.44 2.85 -16.31
CA SER A 103 -26.69 4.19 -16.85
C SER A 103 -28.18 4.45 -17.12
N LYS A 104 -28.95 3.42 -17.50
CA LYS A 104 -30.41 3.53 -17.61
C LYS A 104 -31.06 3.59 -16.22
N ALA A 105 -30.61 2.76 -15.28
CA ALA A 105 -31.14 2.73 -13.91
C ALA A 105 -31.06 4.10 -13.22
N VAL A 106 -29.90 4.77 -13.27
CA VAL A 106 -29.73 6.11 -12.66
C VAL A 106 -30.52 7.22 -13.38
N LYS A 107 -30.84 7.04 -14.67
CA LYS A 107 -31.69 7.99 -15.41
C LYS A 107 -33.16 7.83 -15.04
N LEU A 108 -33.61 6.59 -14.85
CA LEU A 108 -34.99 6.28 -14.45
C LEU A 108 -35.24 6.65 -12.98
N ASN A 109 -34.27 6.40 -12.11
CA ASN A 109 -34.32 6.79 -10.71
C ASN A 109 -32.98 7.39 -10.25
N PRO A 110 -32.82 8.73 -10.31
CA PRO A 110 -31.61 9.41 -9.85
C PRO A 110 -31.32 9.23 -8.35
N HIS A 111 -32.34 8.94 -7.53
CA HIS A 111 -32.19 8.74 -6.09
C HIS A 111 -31.67 7.33 -5.73
N LEU A 112 -31.52 6.42 -6.69
CA LEU A 112 -31.00 5.07 -6.46
C LEU A 112 -29.47 5.09 -6.28
N VAL A 113 -29.03 5.40 -5.06
CA VAL A 113 -27.60 5.56 -4.71
C VAL A 113 -26.77 4.30 -5.00
N ALA A 114 -27.34 3.11 -4.80
CA ALA A 114 -26.68 1.85 -5.11
C ALA A 114 -26.35 1.72 -6.61
N ALA A 115 -27.20 2.22 -7.50
CA ALA A 115 -26.94 2.19 -8.94
C ALA A 115 -25.82 3.16 -9.35
N TRP A 116 -25.73 4.33 -8.72
CA TRP A 116 -24.62 5.26 -8.92
C TRP A 116 -23.29 4.67 -8.46
N ASN A 117 -23.28 3.97 -7.32
CA ASN A 117 -22.11 3.29 -6.79
C ASN A 117 -21.60 2.20 -7.74
N GLU A 118 -22.47 1.28 -8.14
CA GLU A 118 -22.13 0.21 -9.09
C GLU A 118 -21.69 0.77 -10.45
N LEU A 119 -22.33 1.86 -10.92
CA LEU A 119 -21.92 2.54 -12.15
C LEU A 119 -20.50 3.11 -12.01
N GLY A 120 -20.18 3.70 -10.86
CA GLY A 120 -18.84 4.20 -10.56
C GLY A 120 -17.79 3.10 -10.59
N GLU A 121 -18.07 1.94 -9.97
CA GLU A 121 -17.17 0.78 -10.00
C GLU A 121 -16.99 0.22 -11.42
N CYS A 122 -18.05 0.17 -12.23
CA CYS A 122 -17.95 -0.19 -13.64
C CYS A 122 -16.99 0.72 -14.41
N TYR A 123 -17.09 2.04 -14.19
CA TYR A 123 -16.19 2.99 -14.82
C TYR A 123 -14.75 2.85 -14.35
N LEU A 124 -14.53 2.52 -13.07
CA LEU A 124 -13.19 2.22 -12.57
C LEU A 124 -12.58 0.98 -13.26
N LYS A 125 -13.36 -0.08 -13.49
CA LYS A 125 -12.92 -1.26 -14.26
C LYS A 125 -12.61 -0.94 -15.72
N ASN A 126 -13.31 0.02 -16.29
CA ASN A 126 -13.04 0.56 -17.63
C ASN A 126 -11.89 1.59 -17.64
N LEU A 127 -11.17 1.79 -16.53
CA LEU A 127 -10.14 2.81 -16.35
C LEU A 127 -10.62 4.25 -16.61
N ASN A 128 -11.94 4.47 -16.61
CA ASN A 128 -12.56 5.77 -16.81
C ASN A 128 -12.77 6.48 -15.46
N VAL A 129 -11.67 6.94 -14.87
CA VAL A 129 -11.63 7.52 -13.52
C VAL A 129 -12.49 8.79 -13.40
N LYS A 130 -12.61 9.58 -14.47
CA LYS A 130 -13.39 10.83 -14.48
C LYS A 130 -14.88 10.54 -14.30
N GLU A 131 -15.42 9.63 -15.08
CA GLU A 131 -16.83 9.24 -15.03
C GLU A 131 -17.15 8.45 -13.76
N ALA A 132 -16.20 7.64 -13.27
CA ALA A 132 -16.31 7.00 -11.97
C ALA A 132 -16.48 8.02 -10.84
N LYS A 133 -15.59 9.03 -10.79
CA LYS A 133 -15.65 10.12 -9.82
C LYS A 133 -16.98 10.86 -9.87
N ALA A 134 -17.43 11.23 -11.07
CA ALA A 134 -18.71 11.89 -11.26
C ALA A 134 -19.89 11.04 -10.75
N SER A 135 -19.82 9.71 -10.92
CA SER A 135 -20.85 8.78 -10.44
C SER A 135 -20.90 8.72 -8.91
N PHE A 136 -19.75 8.60 -8.24
CA PHE A 136 -19.69 8.61 -6.77
C PHE A 136 -20.05 9.99 -6.17
N GLU A 137 -19.65 11.09 -6.80
CA GLU A 137 -20.10 12.42 -6.40
C GLU A 137 -21.62 12.58 -6.59
N GLY A 138 -22.18 12.02 -7.65
CA GLY A 138 -23.62 11.94 -7.90
C GLY A 138 -24.36 11.21 -6.78
N ALA A 139 -23.89 10.01 -6.41
CA ALA A 139 -24.40 9.26 -5.25
C ALA A 139 -24.41 10.09 -3.96
N LEU A 140 -23.31 10.79 -3.66
CA LEU A 140 -23.16 11.59 -2.44
C LEU A 140 -24.01 12.86 -2.41
N LYS A 141 -24.55 13.32 -3.54
CA LYS A 141 -25.56 14.41 -3.57
C LYS A 141 -26.90 13.95 -3.02
N HIS A 142 -27.22 12.67 -3.15
CA HIS A 142 -28.48 12.09 -2.69
C HIS A 142 -28.36 11.52 -1.27
N GLU A 143 -27.32 10.71 -1.03
CA GLU A 143 -27.08 10.12 0.29
C GLU A 143 -25.58 9.94 0.55
N ARG A 144 -25.17 10.34 1.75
CA ARG A 144 -23.80 10.11 2.22
C ARG A 144 -23.61 8.62 2.49
N ASN A 145 -22.86 7.93 1.65
CA ASN A 145 -22.73 6.47 1.74
C ASN A 145 -21.25 6.01 1.70
N ARG A 146 -21.00 4.89 2.36
CA ARG A 146 -19.67 4.31 2.59
C ARG A 146 -18.91 4.02 1.31
N LEU A 147 -19.55 3.38 0.33
CA LEU A 147 -18.89 2.95 -0.91
C LEU A 147 -18.36 4.14 -1.70
N SER A 148 -19.20 5.14 -1.95
CA SER A 148 -18.78 6.38 -2.61
C SER A 148 -17.61 7.07 -1.90
N LEU A 149 -17.64 7.15 -0.56
CA LEU A 149 -16.58 7.76 0.22
C LEU A 149 -15.24 7.03 0.07
N ARG A 150 -15.25 5.69 0.13
CA ARG A 150 -14.06 4.85 -0.08
C ARG A 150 -13.50 5.06 -1.49
N CYS A 151 -14.34 4.96 -2.51
CA CYS A 151 -13.90 5.06 -3.90
C CYS A 151 -13.36 6.46 -4.22
N LEU A 152 -14.00 7.53 -3.74
CA LEU A 152 -13.45 8.88 -3.89
C LEU A 152 -12.12 9.05 -3.15
N SER A 153 -11.99 8.49 -1.95
CA SER A 153 -10.71 8.48 -1.23
C SER A 153 -9.61 7.83 -2.08
N ILE A 154 -9.89 6.69 -2.70
CA ILE A 154 -8.96 5.97 -3.60
C ILE A 154 -8.63 6.83 -4.83
N ILE A 155 -9.64 7.34 -5.55
CA ILE A 155 -9.48 8.14 -6.77
C ILE A 155 -8.59 9.36 -6.52
N LEU A 156 -8.84 10.09 -5.42
CA LEU A 156 -8.04 11.28 -5.09
C LEU A 156 -6.55 10.97 -4.93
N ARG A 157 -6.17 9.77 -4.44
CA ARG A 157 -4.75 9.39 -4.33
C ARG A 157 -4.14 9.01 -5.68
N HIS A 158 -4.93 8.42 -6.57
CA HIS A 158 -4.50 8.04 -7.91
C HIS A 158 -4.32 9.27 -8.82
N GLU A 159 -5.16 10.29 -8.68
CA GLU A 159 -5.12 11.51 -9.49
C GLU A 159 -3.88 12.39 -9.25
N ILE A 160 -3.07 12.12 -8.21
CA ILE A 160 -1.95 12.99 -7.83
C ILE A 160 -0.82 12.98 -8.86
N GLY A 161 -0.53 11.82 -9.48
CA GLY A 161 0.58 11.69 -10.44
C GLY A 161 1.87 12.35 -9.95
N ASP A 162 2.43 13.26 -10.77
CA ASP A 162 3.66 14.02 -10.48
C ASP A 162 3.44 15.45 -9.96
N MET A 163 2.26 15.73 -9.39
CA MET A 163 2.00 17.02 -8.75
C MET A 163 3.04 17.34 -7.68
N LYS A 164 3.33 18.63 -7.53
CA LYS A 164 4.22 19.12 -6.47
C LYS A 164 3.61 18.84 -5.11
N ARG A 165 4.45 18.60 -4.10
CA ARG A 165 4.01 18.32 -2.72
C ARG A 165 3.00 19.35 -2.19
N SER A 166 3.18 20.64 -2.49
CA SER A 166 2.28 21.71 -2.06
C SER A 166 0.86 21.57 -2.61
N GLU A 167 0.73 21.06 -3.84
CA GLU A 167 -0.55 20.85 -4.54
C GLU A 167 -1.18 19.52 -4.14
N SER A 168 -0.37 18.47 -3.96
CA SER A 168 -0.86 17.14 -3.60
C SER A 168 -1.27 17.01 -2.13
N THR A 169 -0.70 17.81 -1.23
CA THR A 169 -0.97 17.75 0.21
C THR A 169 -2.46 17.89 0.56
N PRO A 170 -3.18 18.95 0.11
CA PRO A 170 -4.61 19.08 0.43
C PRO A 170 -5.45 17.92 -0.14
N ILE A 171 -5.07 17.37 -1.29
CA ILE A 171 -5.76 16.22 -1.91
C ILE A 171 -5.60 14.97 -1.05
N ILE A 172 -4.39 14.70 -0.55
CA ILE A 172 -4.12 13.58 0.35
C ILE A 172 -4.88 13.72 1.67
N LEU A 173 -4.86 14.91 2.28
CA LEU A 173 -5.60 15.14 3.53
C LEU A 173 -7.10 14.94 3.31
N ARG A 174 -7.64 15.41 2.18
CA ARG A 174 -9.03 15.17 1.81
C ARG A 174 -9.33 13.68 1.61
N SER A 175 -8.43 12.92 1.00
CA SER A 175 -8.55 11.47 0.84
C SER A 175 -8.62 10.76 2.22
N VAL A 176 -7.81 11.20 3.18
CA VAL A 176 -7.84 10.68 4.56
C VAL A 176 -9.17 11.00 5.24
N ASP A 177 -9.69 12.22 5.09
CA ASP A 177 -10.99 12.60 5.67
C ASP A 177 -12.14 11.76 5.12
N LEU A 178 -12.18 11.53 3.80
CA LEU A 178 -13.19 10.66 3.19
C LEU A 178 -13.09 9.21 3.68
N ALA A 179 -11.87 8.68 3.85
CA ALA A 179 -11.69 7.33 4.38
C ALA A 179 -12.12 7.22 5.85
N LYS A 180 -11.82 8.23 6.68
CA LYS A 180 -12.30 8.30 8.07
C LYS A 180 -13.82 8.35 8.13
N GLU A 181 -14.44 9.13 7.26
CA GLU A 181 -15.89 9.22 7.16
C GLU A 181 -16.51 7.89 6.75
N ALA A 182 -15.91 7.16 5.81
CA ALA A 182 -16.35 5.83 5.43
C ALA A 182 -16.33 4.84 6.62
N VAL A 183 -15.24 4.82 7.38
CA VAL A 183 -15.12 4.01 8.62
C VAL A 183 -16.17 4.44 9.66
N ALA A 184 -16.45 5.73 9.79
CA ALA A 184 -17.44 6.22 10.76
C ALA A 184 -18.86 5.75 10.44
N GLN A 185 -19.18 5.44 9.18
CA GLN A 185 -20.47 4.86 8.82
C GLN A 185 -20.62 3.40 9.25
N ASP A 186 -19.52 2.64 9.24
CA ASP A 186 -19.49 1.27 9.73
C ASP A 186 -18.09 0.89 10.19
N ILE A 187 -17.91 0.87 11.52
CA ILE A 187 -16.62 0.56 12.14
C ILE A 187 -16.23 -0.91 11.99
N LYS A 188 -17.13 -1.79 11.51
CA LYS A 188 -16.85 -3.21 11.27
C LYS A 188 -16.46 -3.49 9.81
N ASP A 189 -16.62 -2.54 8.89
CA ASP A 189 -16.23 -2.70 7.49
C ASP A 189 -14.71 -2.65 7.34
N GLY A 190 -14.08 -3.81 7.15
CA GLY A 190 -12.64 -3.91 6.98
C GLY A 190 -12.14 -3.30 5.69
N ILE A 191 -12.99 -3.18 4.66
CA ILE A 191 -12.62 -2.50 3.41
C ILE A 191 -12.41 -1.01 3.67
N SER A 192 -13.30 -0.37 4.44
CA SER A 192 -13.12 1.02 4.88
C SER A 192 -11.83 1.21 5.68
N TRP A 193 -11.52 0.27 6.58
CA TRP A 193 -10.26 0.29 7.33
C TRP A 193 -9.03 0.11 6.43
N THR A 194 -9.10 -0.76 5.42
CA THR A 194 -8.03 -0.95 4.42
C THR A 194 -7.78 0.34 3.65
N VAL A 195 -8.85 0.99 3.17
CA VAL A 195 -8.77 2.27 2.46
C VAL A 195 -8.21 3.38 3.35
N LEU A 196 -8.55 3.40 4.64
CA LEU A 196 -7.99 4.34 5.61
C LEU A 196 -6.50 4.08 5.87
N GLY A 197 -6.09 2.81 6.00
CA GLY A 197 -4.68 2.43 6.10
C GLY A 197 -3.88 2.90 4.88
N ASN A 198 -4.41 2.68 3.68
CA ASN A 198 -3.82 3.14 2.42
C ASN A 198 -3.74 4.67 2.35
N ALA A 199 -4.74 5.39 2.87
CA ALA A 199 -4.73 6.84 2.93
C ALA A 199 -3.65 7.37 3.88
N TYR A 200 -3.50 6.78 5.07
CA TYR A 200 -2.42 7.12 6.00
C TYR A 200 -1.05 6.76 5.44
N LEU A 201 -0.91 5.65 4.72
CA LEU A 201 0.33 5.29 4.05
C LEU A 201 0.75 6.38 3.05
N CYS A 202 -0.17 6.82 2.19
CA CYS A 202 0.11 7.93 1.28
C CYS A 202 0.37 9.25 2.02
N GLN A 203 -0.35 9.56 3.09
CA GLN A 203 -0.07 10.73 3.93
C GLN A 203 1.35 10.73 4.47
N PHE A 204 1.81 9.58 4.97
CA PHE A 204 3.16 9.42 5.49
C PHE A 204 4.24 9.70 4.42
N PHE A 205 4.10 9.13 3.23
CA PHE A 205 5.12 9.31 2.18
C PHE A 205 5.03 10.66 1.45
N MET A 206 3.82 11.16 1.22
CA MET A 206 3.61 12.30 0.34
C MET A 206 3.53 13.64 1.07
N VAL A 207 3.02 13.66 2.31
CA VAL A 207 2.88 14.88 3.12
C VAL A 207 4.07 15.03 4.05
N ALA A 208 4.17 14.16 5.05
CA ALA A 208 5.22 14.18 6.06
C ALA A 208 5.41 12.78 6.66
N GLN A 209 6.66 12.34 6.75
CA GLN A 209 7.05 11.05 7.31
C GLN A 209 7.00 11.07 8.85
N ASP A 210 5.85 11.47 9.41
CA ASP A 210 5.59 11.47 10.85
C ASP A 210 5.32 10.04 11.34
N PRO A 211 6.12 9.50 12.28
CA PRO A 211 5.91 8.16 12.84
C PRO A 211 4.50 7.95 13.43
N SER A 212 3.83 9.01 13.89
CA SER A 212 2.45 8.89 14.40
C SER A 212 1.46 8.45 13.31
N THR A 213 1.64 8.95 12.07
CA THR A 213 0.79 8.62 10.93
C THR A 213 1.00 7.17 10.50
N LEU A 214 2.24 6.68 10.53
CA LEU A 214 2.54 5.29 10.21
C LEU A 214 1.95 4.32 11.25
N LYS A 215 1.96 4.69 12.54
CA LYS A 215 1.24 3.93 13.58
C LYS A 215 -0.26 3.86 13.33
N LEU A 216 -0.89 4.96 12.89
CA LEU A 216 -2.30 4.97 12.50
C LEU A 216 -2.57 4.07 11.29
N CYS A 217 -1.67 4.07 10.29
CA CYS A 217 -1.71 3.17 9.15
C CYS A 217 -1.71 1.69 9.59
N MET A 218 -0.76 1.30 10.43
CA MET A 218 -0.66 -0.08 10.94
C MET A 218 -1.85 -0.48 11.81
N SER A 219 -2.39 0.45 12.61
CA SER A 219 -3.61 0.22 13.38
C SER A 219 -4.82 -0.01 12.48
N ALA A 220 -4.97 0.77 11.41
CA ALA A 220 -6.05 0.60 10.44
C ALA A 220 -5.99 -0.77 9.74
N TYR A 221 -4.81 -1.22 9.29
CA TYR A 221 -4.67 -2.57 8.72
C TYR A 221 -4.96 -3.68 9.74
N LYS A 222 -4.62 -3.48 11.01
CA LYS A 222 -4.96 -4.43 12.08
C LYS A 222 -6.48 -4.54 12.28
N GLN A 223 -7.22 -3.44 12.19
CA GLN A 223 -8.68 -3.46 12.26
C GLN A 223 -9.27 -4.11 11.00
N ALA A 224 -8.74 -3.79 9.82
CA ALA A 224 -9.18 -4.39 8.56
C ALA A 224 -9.10 -5.91 8.59
N TRP A 225 -8.02 -6.48 9.13
CA TRP A 225 -7.83 -7.93 9.24
C TRP A 225 -9.01 -8.64 9.94
N MET A 226 -9.66 -7.98 10.90
CA MET A 226 -10.75 -8.59 11.68
C MET A 226 -12.01 -8.87 10.86
N ASP A 227 -12.15 -8.25 9.70
CA ASP A 227 -13.23 -8.49 8.76
C ASP A 227 -12.85 -9.61 7.77
N PRO A 228 -13.64 -10.70 7.69
CA PRO A 228 -13.37 -11.79 6.77
C PRO A 228 -13.32 -11.37 5.29
N VAL A 229 -14.09 -10.35 4.89
CA VAL A 229 -14.08 -9.87 3.49
C VAL A 229 -12.76 -9.20 3.18
N ALA A 230 -12.31 -8.28 4.03
CA ALA A 230 -11.03 -7.58 3.87
C ALA A 230 -9.83 -8.53 3.95
N LYS A 231 -9.89 -9.53 4.83
CA LYS A 231 -8.88 -10.60 4.95
C LYS A 231 -8.78 -11.45 3.68
N GLY A 232 -9.81 -11.49 2.85
CA GLY A 232 -9.80 -12.12 1.53
C GLY A 232 -9.21 -11.26 0.41
N GLN A 233 -8.80 -10.02 0.67
CA GLN A 233 -8.26 -9.10 -0.33
C GLN A 233 -6.72 -9.08 -0.32
N PRO A 234 -6.05 -9.36 -1.46
CA PRO A 234 -4.59 -9.39 -1.52
C PRO A 234 -3.94 -8.01 -1.30
N ASP A 235 -4.60 -6.92 -1.71
CA ASP A 235 -4.07 -5.56 -1.64
C ASP A 235 -3.84 -5.07 -0.19
N LEU A 236 -4.67 -5.50 0.77
CA LEU A 236 -4.47 -5.26 2.20
C LEU A 236 -3.09 -5.73 2.65
N PHE A 237 -2.74 -6.98 2.32
CA PHE A 237 -1.47 -7.58 2.75
C PHE A 237 -0.29 -6.97 2.00
N TYR A 238 -0.43 -6.73 0.70
CA TYR A 238 0.61 -6.06 -0.07
C TYR A 238 0.95 -4.68 0.50
N ASN A 239 -0.06 -3.82 0.71
CA ASN A 239 0.16 -2.46 1.21
C ASN A 239 0.70 -2.48 2.66
N LYS A 240 0.25 -3.41 3.50
CA LYS A 240 0.82 -3.63 4.83
C LYS A 240 2.29 -4.10 4.75
N GLY A 241 2.62 -4.99 3.82
CA GLY A 241 3.97 -5.45 3.55
C GLY A 241 4.90 -4.32 3.13
N VAL A 242 4.42 -3.39 2.29
CA VAL A 242 5.17 -2.17 1.92
C VAL A 242 5.47 -1.29 3.14
N ALA A 243 4.50 -1.10 4.03
CA ALA A 243 4.69 -0.34 5.26
C ALA A 243 5.74 -1.01 6.17
N LEU A 244 5.62 -2.32 6.40
CA LEU A 244 6.56 -3.11 7.21
C LEU A 244 7.97 -3.13 6.62
N LYS A 245 8.10 -3.26 5.30
CA LYS A 245 9.37 -3.16 4.59
C LYS A 245 10.04 -1.82 4.85
N TYR A 246 9.26 -0.73 4.82
CA TYR A 246 9.77 0.60 5.13
C TYR A 246 10.22 0.74 6.58
N GLU A 247 9.53 0.12 7.54
CA GLU A 247 9.92 0.09 8.97
C GLU A 247 11.07 -0.89 9.29
N GLU A 248 11.59 -1.61 8.29
CA GLU A 248 12.61 -2.68 8.43
C GLU A 248 12.14 -3.89 9.23
N CYS A 249 10.81 -4.07 9.37
CA CYS A 249 10.18 -5.28 9.87
C CYS A 249 10.14 -6.35 8.77
N TYR A 250 11.32 -6.80 8.33
CA TYR A 250 11.49 -7.57 7.10
C TYR A 250 10.82 -8.95 7.13
N GLU A 251 10.81 -9.65 8.27
CA GLU A 251 10.19 -10.97 8.39
C GLU A 251 8.68 -10.88 8.15
N GLU A 252 8.03 -9.97 8.86
CA GLU A 252 6.59 -9.71 8.72
C GLU A 252 6.26 -9.20 7.32
N ALA A 253 7.11 -8.36 6.72
CA ALA A 253 6.93 -7.89 5.35
C ALA A 253 6.94 -9.04 4.32
N LEU A 254 7.90 -9.97 4.42
CA LEU A 254 7.95 -11.18 3.57
C LEU A 254 6.67 -12.01 3.72
N GLN A 255 6.21 -12.25 4.96
CA GLN A 255 4.98 -12.99 5.22
C GLN A 255 3.75 -12.32 4.58
N MET A 256 3.66 -10.98 4.65
CA MET A 256 2.54 -10.25 4.03
C MET A 256 2.58 -10.34 2.49
N PHE A 257 3.75 -10.23 1.87
CA PHE A 257 3.88 -10.39 0.41
C PHE A 257 3.57 -11.83 -0.04
N GLU A 258 4.03 -12.83 0.71
CA GLU A 258 3.71 -14.24 0.44
C GLU A 258 2.20 -14.48 0.56
N HIS A 259 1.56 -13.94 1.60
CA HIS A 259 0.12 -14.07 1.78
C HIS A 259 -0.67 -13.41 0.63
N ALA A 260 -0.26 -12.22 0.19
CA ALA A 260 -0.84 -11.57 -0.98
C ALA A 260 -0.68 -12.43 -2.26
N CYS A 261 0.49 -13.03 -2.49
CA CYS A 261 0.71 -13.96 -3.62
C CYS A 261 -0.22 -15.18 -3.57
N ARG A 262 -0.59 -15.65 -2.38
CA ARG A 262 -1.47 -16.81 -2.21
C ARG A 262 -2.93 -16.45 -2.45
N LEU A 263 -3.34 -15.24 -2.09
CA LEU A 263 -4.69 -14.72 -2.34
C LEU A 263 -4.92 -14.39 -3.81
N ASP A 264 -3.90 -13.87 -4.50
CA ASP A 264 -3.92 -13.70 -5.97
C ASP A 264 -2.59 -14.13 -6.60
N PRO A 265 -2.49 -15.37 -7.10
CA PRO A 265 -1.28 -15.89 -7.74
C PRO A 265 -0.93 -15.23 -9.08
N ALA A 266 -1.90 -14.62 -9.76
CA ALA A 266 -1.74 -13.95 -11.05
C ALA A 266 -1.23 -12.51 -10.86
N TRP A 267 -1.49 -11.90 -9.71
CA TRP A 267 -0.99 -10.57 -9.37
C TRP A 267 0.54 -10.56 -9.19
N ALA A 268 1.25 -9.90 -10.12
CA ALA A 268 2.71 -9.90 -10.17
C ALA A 268 3.44 -9.07 -9.09
N PRO A 269 2.97 -7.87 -8.68
CA PRO A 269 3.69 -6.98 -7.77
C PRO A 269 4.11 -7.61 -6.43
N PRO A 270 3.27 -8.36 -5.69
CA PRO A 270 3.71 -8.99 -4.44
C PRO A 270 4.84 -9.98 -4.64
N ARG A 271 4.83 -10.75 -5.73
CA ARG A 271 5.90 -11.71 -6.06
C ARG A 271 7.20 -11.00 -6.40
N ALA A 272 7.12 -9.89 -7.13
CA ALA A 272 8.28 -9.06 -7.44
C ALA A 272 8.90 -8.47 -6.16
N GLU A 273 8.06 -7.93 -5.27
CA GLU A 273 8.51 -7.38 -3.98
C GLU A 273 9.10 -8.45 -3.05
N LEU A 274 8.51 -9.65 -3.01
CA LEU A 274 9.04 -10.80 -2.27
C LEU A 274 10.45 -11.18 -2.76
N ALA A 275 10.63 -11.29 -4.08
CA ALA A 275 11.93 -11.61 -4.68
C ALA A 275 12.96 -10.51 -4.43
N ALA A 276 12.58 -9.24 -4.61
CA ALA A 276 13.46 -8.10 -4.39
C ALA A 276 13.91 -7.98 -2.92
N LEU A 277 12.99 -8.15 -1.97
CA LEU A 277 13.30 -8.10 -0.54
C LEU A 277 14.21 -9.27 -0.14
N THR A 278 13.93 -10.48 -0.63
CA THR A 278 14.77 -11.66 -0.37
C THR A 278 16.19 -11.46 -0.91
N ALA A 279 16.33 -10.94 -2.13
CA ALA A 279 17.63 -10.63 -2.73
C ALA A 279 18.37 -9.54 -1.94
N PHE A 280 17.67 -8.50 -1.48
CA PHE A 280 18.24 -7.45 -0.63
C PHE A 280 18.79 -8.02 0.69
N LEU A 281 18.02 -8.86 1.39
CA LEU A 281 18.44 -9.48 2.65
C LEU A 281 19.65 -10.40 2.47
N ALA A 282 19.67 -11.18 1.38
CA ALA A 282 20.83 -12.00 1.01
C ALA A 282 22.07 -11.14 0.76
N ALA A 283 21.91 -10.04 0.01
CA ALA A 283 22.98 -9.11 -0.29
C ALA A 283 23.51 -8.40 0.97
N ALA A 284 22.63 -7.98 1.88
CA ALA A 284 22.99 -7.34 3.15
C ALA A 284 23.77 -8.27 4.06
N SER A 285 23.28 -9.50 4.27
CA SER A 285 23.98 -10.50 5.06
C SER A 285 25.34 -10.87 4.44
N ALA A 286 25.40 -11.04 3.11
CA ALA A 286 26.65 -11.29 2.41
C ALA A 286 27.64 -10.12 2.52
N LEU A 287 27.16 -8.88 2.40
CA LEU A 287 27.98 -7.66 2.48
C LEU A 287 28.64 -7.53 3.85
N VAL A 288 27.88 -7.73 4.94
CA VAL A 288 28.38 -7.70 6.32
C VAL A 288 29.35 -8.85 6.58
N ARG A 289 28.95 -10.09 6.25
CA ARG A 289 29.77 -11.29 6.47
C ARG A 289 31.10 -11.24 5.73
N THR A 290 31.11 -10.76 4.49
CA THR A 290 32.32 -10.71 3.65
C THR A 290 33.08 -9.39 3.75
N ARG A 291 32.55 -8.40 4.48
CA ARG A 291 33.12 -7.05 4.60
C ARG A 291 33.42 -6.42 3.24
N GLY A 292 32.45 -6.50 2.33
CA GLY A 292 32.59 -6.04 0.94
C GLY A 292 33.60 -6.81 0.10
N LYS A 293 33.94 -8.05 0.50
CA LYS A 293 34.98 -8.90 -0.13
C LYS A 293 36.37 -8.24 -0.17
N LEU A 294 36.64 -7.31 0.75
CA LEU A 294 37.94 -6.63 0.84
C LEU A 294 38.94 -7.47 1.64
N LYS A 295 40.21 -7.45 1.21
CA LYS A 295 41.30 -8.16 1.92
C LYS A 295 41.54 -7.55 3.31
N ALA A 296 41.88 -8.39 4.29
CA ALA A 296 42.10 -7.98 5.69
C ALA A 296 43.12 -6.80 5.82
N LYS A 297 44.24 -6.85 5.09
CA LYS A 297 45.24 -5.77 5.07
C LYS A 297 44.67 -4.44 4.59
N ARG A 298 43.79 -4.46 3.58
CA ARG A 298 43.12 -3.26 3.06
C ARG A 298 42.15 -2.69 4.09
N LEU A 299 41.37 -3.56 4.75
CA LEU A 299 40.46 -3.15 5.83
C LEU A 299 41.21 -2.48 7.00
N ALA A 300 42.29 -3.11 7.47
CA ALA A 300 43.14 -2.56 8.52
C ALA A 300 43.69 -1.17 8.16
N ASN A 301 44.21 -1.01 6.93
CA ASN A 301 44.69 0.28 6.44
C ASN A 301 43.58 1.34 6.37
N MET A 302 42.38 0.98 5.91
CA MET A 302 41.23 1.89 5.84
C MET A 302 40.87 2.43 7.22
N VAL A 303 40.78 1.55 8.21
CA VAL A 303 40.44 1.87 9.60
C VAL A 303 41.55 2.70 10.27
N GLN A 304 42.82 2.32 10.10
CA GLN A 304 43.96 3.07 10.66
C GLN A 304 44.10 4.47 10.06
N SER A 305 43.68 4.67 8.82
CA SER A 305 43.71 5.98 8.14
C SER A 305 42.61 6.96 8.56
N ILE A 306 41.73 6.57 9.50
CA ILE A 306 40.65 7.45 9.96
C ILE A 306 41.23 8.53 10.88
N ASP A 307 41.32 9.76 10.38
CA ASP A 307 41.53 10.94 11.21
C ASP A 307 40.23 11.28 11.94
N LYS A 308 40.08 10.79 13.18
CA LYS A 308 38.86 10.98 13.98
C LYS A 308 38.50 12.46 14.14
N LYS A 309 39.47 13.34 14.34
CA LYS A 309 39.22 14.77 14.58
C LYS A 309 38.67 15.44 13.32
N MET A 310 39.25 15.14 12.16
CA MET A 310 38.79 15.69 10.89
C MET A 310 37.46 15.09 10.44
N MET A 311 37.28 13.78 10.59
CA MET A 311 36.13 13.05 10.03
C MET A 311 34.87 13.15 10.88
N LEU A 312 34.99 13.35 12.21
CA LEU A 312 33.85 13.69 13.06
C LEU A 312 33.36 15.12 12.81
N GLY A 313 34.20 16.00 12.24
CA GLY A 313 33.82 17.36 11.86
C GLY A 313 33.07 18.09 12.99
N GLU A 314 31.86 18.53 12.70
CA GLU A 314 31.00 19.23 13.66
C GLU A 314 30.52 18.33 14.81
N TYR A 315 30.49 17.00 14.65
CA TYR A 315 30.16 16.03 15.71
C TYR A 315 31.36 15.73 16.62
N GLY A 316 32.43 16.50 16.52
CA GLY A 316 33.53 16.46 17.46
C GLY A 316 33.12 16.90 18.87
N SER A 317 33.97 16.60 19.85
CA SER A 317 33.74 16.91 21.26
C SER A 317 33.52 18.42 21.51
N GLY A 318 32.52 18.75 22.33
CA GLY A 318 32.29 20.11 22.83
C GLY A 318 31.40 20.99 21.94
N THR A 319 30.83 20.46 20.85
CA THR A 319 29.84 21.14 20.03
C THR A 319 28.43 20.70 20.44
N PHE A 320 27.54 21.67 20.66
CA PHE A 320 26.15 21.41 20.99
C PHE A 320 25.31 21.26 19.72
N HIS A 321 24.46 20.23 19.69
CA HIS A 321 23.59 19.93 18.55
C HIS A 321 22.11 19.90 18.96
N THR A 322 21.24 20.06 17.97
CA THR A 322 19.79 19.88 18.14
C THR A 322 19.35 18.65 17.35
N PHE A 323 18.70 17.71 18.03
CA PHE A 323 18.10 16.51 17.43
C PHE A 323 16.61 16.45 17.80
N GLY A 324 15.75 16.67 16.81
CA GLY A 324 14.30 16.73 17.04
C GLY A 324 13.95 17.82 18.06
N SER A 325 13.32 17.43 19.16
CA SER A 325 12.97 18.32 20.29
C SER A 325 14.12 18.54 21.28
N ARG A 326 15.16 17.70 21.26
CA ARG A 326 16.28 17.77 22.20
C ARG A 326 17.30 18.82 21.71
N ARG A 327 17.52 19.85 22.52
CA ARG A 327 18.52 20.90 22.31
C ARG A 327 19.77 20.61 23.15
N ASP A 328 20.87 21.23 22.78
CA ASP A 328 22.14 21.19 23.52
C ASP A 328 22.66 19.76 23.78
N VAL A 329 22.52 18.90 22.77
CA VAL A 329 23.01 17.52 22.81
C VAL A 329 24.52 17.50 22.50
N LEU A 330 25.30 16.95 23.42
CA LEU A 330 26.69 16.59 23.19
C LEU A 330 26.76 15.16 22.66
N LEU A 331 27.62 14.95 21.66
CA LEU A 331 27.85 13.63 21.09
C LEU A 331 29.14 13.02 21.65
N GLU A 332 29.03 11.78 22.13
CA GLU A 332 30.15 10.95 22.52
C GLU A 332 30.47 9.96 21.40
N TYR A 333 31.71 9.97 20.93
CA TYR A 333 32.18 8.96 19.99
C TYR A 333 32.24 7.58 20.67
N VAL A 334 31.60 6.59 20.05
CA VAL A 334 31.62 5.18 20.47
C VAL A 334 31.96 4.28 19.29
N ARG A 335 32.47 3.09 19.60
CA ARG A 335 32.68 2.04 18.61
C ARG A 335 31.37 1.33 18.28
N ILE A 336 31.32 0.69 17.12
CA ILE A 336 30.16 -0.09 16.66
C ILE A 336 29.86 -1.23 17.64
N ASP A 337 30.88 -1.87 18.22
CA ASP A 337 30.70 -2.95 19.20
C ASP A 337 30.12 -2.51 20.56
N GLN A 338 30.04 -1.20 20.81
CA GLN A 338 29.48 -0.61 22.03
C GLN A 338 28.03 -0.14 21.86
N LEU A 339 27.48 -0.21 20.64
CA LEU A 339 26.09 0.16 20.39
C LEU A 339 25.13 -0.85 21.02
N GLN A 340 24.01 -0.34 21.54
CA GLN A 340 22.88 -1.11 22.05
C GLN A 340 21.77 -1.19 21.01
N GLU A 341 20.98 -2.27 21.03
CA GLU A 341 19.80 -2.43 20.17
C GLU A 341 18.82 -1.26 20.42
N GLY A 342 18.31 -0.66 19.34
CA GLY A 342 17.46 0.52 19.41
C GLY A 342 18.23 1.86 19.32
N PRO A 343 17.63 2.97 19.80
CA PRO A 343 18.21 4.30 19.67
C PRO A 343 19.40 4.50 20.63
N ASN A 344 20.53 4.94 20.10
CA ASN A 344 21.72 5.29 20.88
C ASN A 344 21.87 6.81 20.98
N GLU A 345 21.05 7.43 21.83
CA GLU A 345 21.00 8.88 22.02
C GLU A 345 22.33 9.47 22.52
N GLY A 346 22.70 10.65 22.03
CA GLY A 346 23.95 11.31 22.43
C GLY A 346 25.23 10.59 22.01
N LYS A 347 25.14 9.58 21.14
CA LYS A 347 26.29 8.83 20.61
C LYS A 347 26.55 9.15 19.14
N VAL A 348 27.79 9.00 18.70
CA VAL A 348 28.17 9.06 17.28
C VAL A 348 29.12 7.92 16.94
N VAL A 349 28.88 7.25 15.82
CA VAL A 349 29.81 6.26 15.27
C VAL A 349 30.50 6.81 14.03
N LEU A 350 31.72 6.34 13.78
CA LEU A 350 32.51 6.70 12.60
C LEU A 350 33.12 5.43 12.01
N GLY A 351 32.86 5.18 10.74
CA GLY A 351 33.39 4.01 10.04
C GLY A 351 33.75 4.30 8.59
N ARG A 352 34.45 3.36 7.96
CA ARG A 352 34.81 3.39 6.54
C ARG A 352 33.86 2.53 5.73
N VAL A 353 33.38 3.03 4.61
CA VAL A 353 32.51 2.28 3.69
C VAL A 353 33.31 1.15 3.03
N VAL A 354 32.80 -0.08 3.13
CA VAL A 354 33.44 -1.28 2.56
C VAL A 354 32.72 -1.82 1.32
N GLY A 355 31.47 -1.43 1.10
CA GLY A 355 30.67 -1.81 -0.06
C GLY A 355 29.25 -1.26 0.04
N SER A 356 28.52 -1.31 -1.07
CA SER A 356 27.12 -0.89 -1.18
C SER A 356 26.26 -1.96 -1.85
N ILE A 357 24.97 -1.91 -1.58
CA ILE A 357 23.96 -2.74 -2.23
C ILE A 357 23.26 -1.87 -3.26
N HIS A 358 23.25 -2.31 -4.51
CA HIS A 358 22.43 -1.70 -5.53
C HIS A 358 21.00 -2.23 -5.39
N ASN A 359 20.04 -1.34 -5.27
CA ASN A 359 18.62 -1.65 -5.20
C ASN A 359 17.94 -1.01 -6.42
N GLU A 360 17.11 -1.76 -7.15
CA GLU A 360 16.37 -1.24 -8.31
C GLU A 360 15.45 -0.09 -7.88
N ASN A 361 14.88 -0.21 -6.68
CA ASN A 361 14.20 0.87 -6.00
C ASN A 361 15.26 1.65 -5.21
N ALA A 362 15.59 2.88 -5.61
CA ALA A 362 16.69 3.69 -5.05
C ALA A 362 16.60 4.00 -3.53
N VAL A 363 15.62 3.45 -2.80
CA VAL A 363 15.40 3.65 -1.38
C VAL A 363 15.17 2.31 -0.66
N PRO A 364 15.87 2.04 0.46
CA PRO A 364 16.98 2.83 1.01
C PRO A 364 18.28 2.62 0.23
N PHE A 365 19.12 3.67 0.15
CA PHE A 365 20.51 3.48 -0.24
C PHE A 365 21.23 2.77 0.90
N THR A 366 21.74 1.57 0.63
CA THR A 366 22.30 0.71 1.68
C THR A 366 23.78 0.44 1.42
N PHE A 367 24.60 0.69 2.42
CA PHE A 367 26.05 0.40 2.39
C PHE A 367 26.51 -0.15 3.72
N ALA A 368 27.70 -0.74 3.76
CA ALA A 368 28.28 -1.24 4.99
C ALA A 368 29.49 -0.41 5.41
N ILE A 369 29.61 -0.17 6.71
CA ILE A 369 30.75 0.50 7.33
C ILE A 369 31.51 -0.45 8.27
N ILE A 370 32.81 -0.19 8.42
CA ILE A 370 33.69 -0.84 9.39
C ILE A 370 34.42 0.21 10.24
N ASP A 371 34.55 -0.03 11.54
CA ASP A 371 35.28 0.85 12.46
C ASP A 371 36.53 0.18 13.05
N GLU A 372 37.11 0.81 14.08
CA GLU A 372 38.29 0.29 14.80
C GLU A 372 38.05 -1.00 15.58
N SER A 373 36.80 -1.35 15.88
CA SER A 373 36.46 -2.66 16.46
C SER A 373 36.45 -3.78 15.42
N MET A 374 36.66 -3.47 14.14
CA MET A 374 36.55 -4.38 13.00
C MET A 374 35.17 -5.02 12.85
N GLN A 375 34.15 -4.48 13.53
CA GLN A 375 32.75 -4.83 13.31
C GLN A 375 32.27 -4.21 12.00
N CYS A 376 31.56 -5.00 11.21
CA CYS A 376 30.96 -4.55 9.94
C CYS A 376 29.46 -4.50 10.13
N ILE A 377 28.84 -3.38 9.75
CA ILE A 377 27.40 -3.17 9.91
C ILE A 377 26.82 -2.48 8.68
N CYS A 378 25.58 -2.80 8.31
CA CYS A 378 24.86 -2.06 7.28
C CYS A 378 24.41 -0.69 7.80
N VAL A 379 24.25 0.26 6.90
CA VAL A 379 23.63 1.56 7.12
C VAL A 379 22.58 1.73 6.03
N THR A 380 21.31 1.79 6.44
CA THR A 380 20.15 1.99 5.55
C THR A 380 19.78 3.47 5.58
N VAL A 381 20.00 4.17 4.46
CA VAL A 381 19.75 5.61 4.38
C VAL A 381 18.54 5.88 3.51
N TYR A 382 17.50 6.43 4.13
CA TYR A 382 16.28 6.86 3.48
C TYR A 382 16.40 8.31 3.04
N ASN A 383 15.57 8.70 2.08
CA ASN A 383 15.48 10.06 1.54
C ASN A 383 16.78 10.63 0.95
N TRP A 384 17.71 9.78 0.53
CA TRP A 384 18.87 10.18 -0.26
C TRP A 384 18.48 10.20 -1.75
N ALA A 385 18.76 11.30 -2.44
CA ALA A 385 18.44 11.47 -3.84
C ALA A 385 19.08 10.40 -4.72
N ASP A 386 18.37 9.99 -5.77
CA ASP A 386 18.86 9.00 -6.72
C ASP A 386 20.20 9.41 -7.36
N GLY A 387 21.06 8.44 -7.60
CA GLY A 387 22.44 8.65 -8.05
C GLY A 387 23.38 9.28 -7.01
N ARG A 388 22.95 9.46 -5.77
CA ARG A 388 23.80 9.90 -4.64
C ARG A 388 24.04 8.77 -3.65
N GLY A 389 25.08 8.90 -2.84
CA GLY A 389 25.44 7.91 -1.84
C GLY A 389 26.90 8.03 -1.41
N ALA A 390 27.30 7.14 -0.50
CA ALA A 390 28.68 7.01 -0.08
C ALA A 390 29.44 5.98 -0.94
N LEU A 391 30.73 6.24 -1.18
CA LEU A 391 31.60 5.38 -1.98
C LEU A 391 32.52 4.54 -1.10
N ILE A 392 33.01 3.42 -1.63
CA ILE A 392 33.98 2.56 -0.94
C ILE A 392 35.22 3.38 -0.57
N GLY A 393 35.57 3.37 0.71
CA GLY A 393 36.66 4.16 1.27
C GLY A 393 36.25 5.47 1.93
N ASP A 394 35.05 5.98 1.69
CA ASP A 394 34.56 7.16 2.40
C ASP A 394 34.48 6.89 3.90
N ALA A 395 34.80 7.91 4.70
CA ALA A 395 34.55 7.91 6.13
C ALA A 395 33.15 8.48 6.40
N VAL A 396 32.30 7.75 7.09
CA VAL A 396 30.92 8.16 7.38
C VAL A 396 30.72 8.25 8.89
N ALA A 397 30.34 9.43 9.36
CA ALA A 397 29.89 9.64 10.73
C ALA A 397 28.36 9.58 10.80
N VAL A 398 27.82 8.78 11.72
CA VAL A 398 26.39 8.62 11.95
C VAL A 398 26.07 9.02 13.40
N PRO A 399 25.41 10.17 13.63
CA PRO A 399 24.98 10.59 14.95
C PRO A 399 23.69 9.87 15.35
N GLU A 400 23.50 9.69 16.65
CA GLU A 400 22.34 9.04 17.28
C GLU A 400 21.88 7.77 16.55
N PRO A 401 22.78 6.79 16.36
CA PRO A 401 22.49 5.64 15.52
C PRO A 401 21.34 4.80 16.10
N LEU A 402 20.36 4.50 15.25
CA LEU A 402 19.29 3.55 15.53
C LEU A 402 19.75 2.17 15.07
N LEU A 403 20.22 1.35 16.00
CA LEU A 403 20.71 0.01 15.72
C LEU A 403 19.54 -0.98 15.67
N SER A 404 19.54 -1.85 14.67
CA SER A 404 18.63 -2.97 14.59
C SER A 404 19.36 -4.25 14.19
N SER A 405 18.96 -5.37 14.78
CA SER A 405 19.49 -6.69 14.49
C SER A 405 18.48 -7.48 13.65
N CYS A 406 18.87 -7.85 12.44
CA CYS A 406 18.09 -8.73 11.57
C CYS A 406 18.62 -10.16 11.73
N SER A 407 17.79 -11.05 12.27
CA SER A 407 18.07 -12.48 12.36
C SER A 407 16.80 -13.23 12.00
N MET A 408 16.81 -13.91 10.86
CA MET A 408 15.65 -14.61 10.33
C MET A 408 16.07 -15.86 9.57
N LYS A 409 15.21 -16.87 9.64
CA LYS A 409 15.42 -18.16 8.98
C LYS A 409 14.16 -18.50 8.19
N THR A 410 14.34 -18.63 6.88
CA THR A 410 13.36 -19.18 5.95
C THR A 410 13.78 -20.62 5.62
N ASP A 411 12.90 -21.38 4.95
CA ASP A 411 13.21 -22.75 4.55
C ASP A 411 14.45 -22.82 3.63
N ASP A 412 14.66 -21.80 2.80
CA ASP A 412 15.72 -21.76 1.80
C ASP A 412 16.96 -20.96 2.22
N ALA A 413 16.84 -20.06 3.20
CA ALA A 413 17.90 -19.12 3.54
C ALA A 413 17.89 -18.65 5.00
N GLN A 414 19.07 -18.38 5.54
CA GLN A 414 19.26 -17.70 6.83
C GLN A 414 19.88 -16.33 6.59
N PHE A 415 19.25 -15.29 7.11
CA PHE A 415 19.74 -13.92 7.02
C PHE A 415 20.12 -13.44 8.42
N GLU A 416 21.37 -13.02 8.57
CA GLU A 416 21.88 -12.46 9.81
C GLU A 416 22.77 -11.25 9.49
N PHE A 417 22.39 -10.08 10.01
CA PHE A 417 23.18 -8.85 9.95
C PHE A 417 22.63 -7.80 10.92
N LYS A 418 23.46 -6.82 11.28
CA LYS A 418 23.01 -5.60 11.97
C LYS A 418 22.91 -4.45 10.98
N SER A 419 21.99 -3.51 11.21
CA SER A 419 21.84 -2.28 10.44
C SER A 419 21.70 -1.05 11.34
N ILE A 420 22.19 0.10 10.86
CA ILE A 420 21.87 1.41 11.43
C ILE A 420 20.92 2.11 10.47
N ARG A 421 19.74 2.44 10.94
CA ARG A 421 18.75 3.18 10.16
C ARG A 421 18.98 4.68 10.23
N VAL A 422 19.01 5.33 9.07
CA VAL A 422 19.15 6.78 8.93
C VAL A 422 18.00 7.32 8.07
N ASN A 423 17.04 7.98 8.72
CA ASN A 423 15.87 8.54 8.03
C ASN A 423 16.18 9.81 7.22
N ASN A 424 17.19 10.59 7.64
CA ASN A 424 17.53 11.85 7.03
C ASN A 424 19.04 11.90 6.73
N PRO A 425 19.45 11.89 5.45
CA PRO A 425 20.86 11.84 5.07
C PRO A 425 21.60 13.11 5.49
N LEU A 426 20.91 14.22 5.76
CA LEU A 426 21.50 15.49 6.19
C LEU A 426 22.18 15.42 7.57
N PHE A 427 21.94 14.35 8.33
CA PHE A 427 22.67 14.06 9.57
C PHE A 427 23.96 13.28 9.35
N LEU A 428 24.23 12.80 8.14
CA LEU A 428 25.49 12.12 7.84
C LEU A 428 26.59 13.13 7.57
N LEU A 429 27.79 12.83 8.08
CA LEU A 429 29.03 13.42 7.56
C LEU A 429 29.72 12.39 6.69
N VAL A 430 30.00 12.76 5.44
CA VAL A 430 30.81 11.95 4.53
C VAL A 430 32.14 12.68 4.34
N ASN A 431 33.23 12.03 4.73
CA ASN A 431 34.58 12.60 4.75
C ASN A 431 34.65 13.94 5.52
N GLY A 432 34.00 14.00 6.70
CA GLY A 432 33.95 15.18 7.56
C GLY A 432 33.04 16.31 7.06
N LYS A 433 32.34 16.13 5.94
CA LYS A 433 31.42 17.13 5.37
C LYS A 433 29.98 16.68 5.45
N ARG A 434 29.09 17.57 5.89
CA ARG A 434 27.67 17.30 5.97
C ARG A 434 27.07 17.05 4.57
N VAL A 435 26.22 16.04 4.47
CA VAL A 435 25.43 15.82 3.25
C VAL A 435 24.57 17.05 3.00
N SER A 436 24.69 17.59 1.81
CA SER A 436 24.05 18.84 1.39
C SER A 436 22.56 18.67 1.11
N ARG A 437 21.77 19.72 1.36
CA ARG A 437 20.30 19.73 1.14
C ARG A 437 19.85 19.32 -0.27
N HIS A 438 20.65 19.59 -1.30
CA HIS A 438 20.33 19.20 -2.68
C HIS A 438 20.39 17.67 -2.93
N GLN A 439 20.93 16.90 -1.99
CA GLN A 439 20.95 15.44 -2.03
C GLN A 439 19.80 14.82 -1.25
N PHE A 440 18.91 15.62 -0.66
CA PHE A 440 17.71 15.13 0.01
C PHE A 440 16.58 14.99 -1.00
N ALA A 441 15.96 13.82 -1.07
CA ALA A 441 14.76 13.58 -1.86
C ALA A 441 13.80 12.69 -1.07
N SER A 442 12.57 13.14 -0.82
CA SER A 442 11.62 12.33 -0.08
C SER A 442 11.20 11.08 -0.85
N THR A 443 11.16 9.96 -0.14
CA THR A 443 10.63 8.68 -0.66
C THR A 443 9.15 8.84 -0.99
N ARG A 444 8.76 8.51 -2.23
CA ARG A 444 7.36 8.53 -2.68
C ARG A 444 6.88 7.09 -2.80
N VAL A 445 5.73 6.80 -2.20
CA VAL A 445 5.02 5.52 -2.35
C VAL A 445 3.56 5.86 -2.60
N THR A 446 2.98 5.20 -3.60
CA THR A 446 1.54 5.19 -3.85
C THR A 446 0.98 3.88 -3.30
N SER A 447 -0.11 3.95 -2.53
CA SER A 447 -0.87 2.75 -2.19
C SER A 447 -1.49 2.16 -3.45
N THR A 448 -1.58 0.84 -3.50
CA THR A 448 -2.22 0.13 -4.61
C THR A 448 -3.62 -0.25 -4.17
N TYR A 449 -4.59 -0.20 -5.09
CA TYR A 449 -5.92 -0.72 -4.86
C TYR A 449 -6.32 -1.50 -6.10
N GLU A 450 -6.63 -2.78 -5.91
CA GLU A 450 -7.16 -3.60 -6.98
C GLU A 450 -8.68 -3.67 -6.85
N ILE A 451 -9.37 -3.50 -7.98
CA ILE A 451 -10.82 -3.62 -8.02
C ILE A 451 -11.12 -5.11 -8.11
N HIS A 452 -11.59 -5.68 -7.01
CA HIS A 452 -11.85 -7.11 -6.86
C HIS A 452 -13.32 -7.49 -7.09
#